data_AF-A0A392QK13-F1
#
_entry.id   AF-A0A392QK13-F1
#
_cell.length_a   1.000
_cell.length_b   1.000
_cell.length_c   1.000
_cell.angle_alpha   90.00
_cell.angle_beta   90.00
_cell.angle_gamma   90.00
#
_symmetry.space_group_name_H-M   'P 1'
#
loop_
_entity.id
_entity.type
_entity.pdbx_description
1 polymer ?
#
loop_
_entity_poly.entity_id
_entity_poly.type
_entity_poly.pdbx_seq_one_letter_code
_entity_poly.pdbx_strand_id
1 'polypeptide(L)' 'MVGGGGEKKCLNSELWHACAGPLVSLPTAGTRVVYFPQGHSEQVSATTNREIDGHIPNYPSLPPQLVCQLHNVTMH' A
#
# COMPACT_ATOMS: atom_id res chain seq x y z
N MET A 1 14.03 -12.96 -36.80
CA MET A 1 13.61 -13.38 -35.45
C MET A 1 13.22 -12.12 -34.69
N VAL A 2 11.91 -11.90 -34.52
CA VAL A 2 11.37 -10.74 -33.77
C VAL A 2 11.54 -11.04 -32.28
N GLY A 3 11.98 -10.03 -31.53
CA GLY A 3 12.48 -10.13 -30.16
C GLY A 3 11.41 -10.33 -29.08
N GLY A 4 11.86 -10.89 -27.95
CA GLY A 4 11.13 -10.95 -26.69
C GLY A 4 11.78 -10.01 -25.68
N GLY A 5 11.30 -8.77 -25.59
CA GLY A 5 11.58 -7.91 -24.45
C GLY A 5 10.82 -8.45 -23.24
N GLY A 6 11.52 -8.62 -22.11
CA GLY A 6 10.95 -9.15 -20.87
C GLY A 6 9.70 -8.38 -20.46
N GLU A 7 8.54 -9.00 -20.66
CA GLU A 7 7.24 -8.49 -20.27
C GLU A 7 7.20 -8.43 -18.73
N LYS A 8 7.17 -7.22 -18.16
CA LYS A 8 6.72 -7.05 -16.77
C LYS A 8 5.30 -7.62 -16.74
N LYS A 9 5.11 -8.78 -16.09
CA LYS A 9 3.80 -9.41 -15.94
C LYS A 9 2.88 -8.47 -15.15
N CYS A 10 2.20 -7.57 -15.85
CA CYS A 10 1.14 -6.75 -15.26
C CYS A 10 -0.01 -7.70 -14.95
N LEU A 11 -0.26 -7.96 -13.67
CA LEU A 11 -1.46 -8.69 -13.26
C LEU A 11 -2.70 -7.93 -13.75
N ASN A 12 -3.69 -8.68 -14.23
CA ASN A 12 -4.96 -8.10 -14.65
C ASN A 12 -5.62 -7.41 -13.44
N SER A 13 -5.90 -6.11 -13.58
CA SER A 13 -6.45 -5.28 -12.50
C SER A 13 -7.81 -5.79 -12.01
N GLU A 14 -8.68 -6.23 -12.92
CA GLU A 14 -10.01 -6.71 -12.57
C GLU A 14 -9.94 -8.00 -11.76
N LEU A 15 -9.05 -8.92 -12.15
CA LEU A 15 -8.80 -10.15 -11.40
C LEU A 15 -8.28 -9.84 -9.99
N TRP A 16 -7.33 -8.90 -9.86
CA TRP A 16 -6.80 -8.53 -8.55
C TRP A 16 -7.90 -7.93 -7.66
N HIS A 17 -8.73 -7.02 -8.18
CA HIS A 17 -9.86 -6.45 -7.43
C HIS A 17 -10.91 -7.51 -7.05
N ALA A 18 -11.20 -8.46 -7.94
CA ALA A 18 -12.11 -9.58 -7.64
C ALA A 18 -11.61 -10.44 -6.47
N CYS A 19 -10.28 -10.64 -6.36
CA CYS A 19 -9.66 -11.37 -5.26
C CYS A 19 -9.53 -10.56 -3.96
N ALA A 20 -9.21 -9.26 -4.07
CA ALA A 20 -9.00 -8.39 -2.91
C ALA A 20 -10.30 -8.16 -2.11
N GLY A 21 -11.45 -8.24 -2.79
CA GLY A 21 -12.77 -8.14 -2.19
C GLY A 21 -13.46 -6.80 -2.47
N PRO A 22 -14.81 -6.76 -2.38
CA PRO A 22 -15.62 -5.63 -2.87
C PRO A 22 -15.43 -4.33 -2.09
N LEU A 23 -14.81 -4.38 -0.91
CA LEU A 23 -14.54 -3.21 -0.07
C LEU A 23 -13.16 -2.59 -0.34
N VAL A 24 -12.33 -3.23 -1.16
CA VAL A 24 -10.99 -2.73 -1.48
C VAL A 24 -11.08 -1.73 -2.62
N SER A 25 -10.50 -0.55 -2.41
CA SER A 25 -10.30 0.45 -3.44
C SER A 25 -8.87 0.97 -3.37
N LEU A 26 -8.21 1.08 -4.53
CA LEU A 26 -6.86 1.61 -4.63
C LEU A 26 -6.91 3.04 -5.21
N PRO A 27 -6.16 3.99 -4.64
CA PRO A 27 -6.05 5.33 -5.21
C PRO A 27 -5.33 5.29 -6.57
N THR A 28 -5.72 6.20 -7.47
CA THR A 28 -5.09 6.31 -8.79
C THR A 28 -3.72 6.98 -8.68
N ALA A 29 -2.72 6.47 -9.40
CA ALA A 29 -1.41 7.11 -9.49
C ALA A 29 -1.55 8.58 -9.99
N GLY A 30 -0.75 9.47 -9.43
CA GLY A 30 -0.80 10.92 -9.64
C GLY A 30 -1.74 11.69 -8.69
N THR A 31 -2.65 11.00 -7.98
CA THR A 31 -3.60 11.65 -7.05
C THR A 31 -2.95 12.02 -5.72
N ARG A 32 -3.60 12.95 -4.98
CA ARG A 32 -3.23 13.26 -3.60
C ARG A 32 -3.94 12.33 -2.63
N VAL A 33 -3.17 11.79 -1.69
CA VAL A 33 -3.65 10.90 -0.63
C VAL A 33 -3.20 11.43 0.73
N VAL A 34 -3.87 10.98 1.79
CA VAL A 34 -3.41 11.19 3.16
C VAL A 34 -2.92 9.84 3.70
N TYR A 35 -1.64 9.77 4.04
CA TYR A 35 -1.05 8.61 4.70
C TYR A 35 -1.17 8.77 6.22
N PHE A 36 -1.70 7.74 6.88
CA PHE A 36 -1.88 7.66 8.32
C PHE A 36 -0.89 6.63 8.90
N PRO A 37 0.21 7.06 9.56
CA PRO A 37 1.17 6.15 10.17
C PRO A 37 0.53 5.18 11.19
N GLN A 38 -0.52 5.63 11.90
CA GLN A 38 -1.25 4.78 12.84
C GLN A 38 -1.92 3.57 12.15
N GLY A 39 -2.67 3.80 11.07
CA GLY A 39 -3.34 2.73 10.33
C GLY A 39 -2.36 1.71 9.72
N HIS A 40 -1.16 2.18 9.34
CA HIS A 40 -0.08 1.28 8.93
C HIS A 40 0.38 0.37 10.08
N SER A 41 0.64 0.93 11.26
CA SER A 41 1.02 0.15 12.44
C SER A 41 -0.06 -0.87 12.84
N GLU A 42 -1.33 -0.50 12.75
CA GLU A 42 -2.47 -1.40 12.99
C GLU A 42 -2.46 -2.58 12.00
N GLN A 43 -2.21 -2.33 10.71
CA GLN A 43 -2.11 -3.39 9.69
C GLN A 43 -0.90 -4.31 9.91
N VAL A 44 0.26 -3.77 10.30
CA VAL A 44 1.47 -4.57 10.61
C VAL A 44 1.24 -5.46 11.84
N SER A 45 0.61 -4.91 12.88
CA SER A 45 0.21 -5.64 14.08
C SER A 45 -0.71 -6.82 13.74
N ALA A 46 -1.78 -6.57 12.97
CA ALA A 46 -2.74 -7.58 12.56
C ALA A 46 -2.12 -8.73 11.72
N THR A 47 -1.16 -8.41 10.85
CA THR A 47 -0.52 -9.41 9.98
C THR A 47 0.59 -10.21 10.67
N THR A 48 1.27 -9.63 11.66
CA THR A 48 2.37 -10.29 12.37
C THR A 48 1.89 -11.06 13.60
N ASN A 49 0.60 -10.94 13.97
CA ASN A 49 0.00 -11.51 15.18
C ASN A 49 0.82 -11.21 16.45
N ARG A 50 1.37 -9.99 16.47
CA ARG A 50 2.11 -9.41 17.59
C ARG A 50 1.32 -8.18 17.99
N GLU A 51 0.83 -8.16 19.22
CA GLU A 51 0.45 -6.88 19.81
C GLU A 51 1.66 -5.93 19.72
N ILE A 52 1.40 -4.63 19.58
CA ILE A 52 2.44 -3.61 19.59
C ILE A 52 2.94 -3.49 21.04
N ASP A 53 3.61 -4.53 21.52
CA ASP A 53 4.23 -4.65 22.84
C ASP A 53 5.61 -3.96 22.84
N GLY A 54 6.09 -3.59 21.65
CA GLY A 54 7.31 -2.81 21.47
C GLY A 54 7.06 -1.33 21.68
N HIS A 55 7.90 -0.69 22.50
CA HIS A 55 8.02 0.76 22.60
C HIS A 55 8.06 1.38 21.19
N ILE A 56 6.94 1.97 20.76
CA ILE A 56 6.89 2.72 19.51
C ILE A 56 7.85 3.90 19.69
N PRO A 57 8.95 3.97 18.92
CA PRO A 57 9.83 5.11 19.00
C PRO A 57 9.03 6.38 18.76
N ASN A 58 9.08 7.32 19.70
CA ASN A 58 8.42 8.59 19.52
C ASN A 58 9.15 9.35 18.42
N TYR A 59 8.43 9.65 17.34
CA TYR A 59 8.91 10.46 16.23
C TYR A 59 8.24 11.83 16.31
N PRO A 60 8.75 12.77 17.13
CA PRO A 60 8.11 14.07 17.35
C PRO A 60 7.99 14.92 16.07
N SER A 61 8.80 14.64 15.06
CA SER A 61 8.74 15.28 13.74
C SER A 61 7.78 14.61 12.76
N LEU A 62 7.20 13.47 13.11
CA LEU A 62 6.27 12.74 12.24
C LEU A 62 4.83 13.17 12.56
N PRO A 63 4.15 13.91 11.67
CA PRO A 63 2.76 14.25 11.87
C PRO A 63 1.86 13.01 11.77
N PRO A 64 0.70 12.99 12.44
CA PRO A 64 -0.24 11.87 12.39
C PRO A 64 -0.92 11.70 11.02
N GLN A 65 -0.80 12.70 10.14
CA GLN A 65 -1.36 12.73 8.80
C GLN A 65 -0.34 13.34 7.85
N LEU A 66 -0.04 12.63 6.77
CA LEU A 66 0.92 13.07 5.75
C LEU A 66 0.21 13.21 4.41
N VAL A 67 0.16 14.41 3.85
CA VAL A 67 -0.36 14.63 2.50
C VAL A 67 0.72 14.26 1.49
N CYS A 68 0.44 13.29 0.63
CA CYS A 68 1.39 12.77 -0.34
C CYS A 68 0.80 12.77 -1.76
N GLN A 69 1.67 12.83 -2.77
CA GLN A 69 1.30 12.47 -4.14
C GLN A 69 1.64 10.99 -4.35
N LEU A 70 0.66 10.22 -4.82
CA LEU A 70 0.86 8.81 -5.10
C LEU A 70 1.62 8.65 -6.42
N HIS A 71 2.85 8.13 -6.38
CA HIS A 71 3.68 8.03 -7.58
C HIS A 71 3.32 6.81 -8.44
N ASN A 72 3.09 5.65 -7.81
CA ASN A 72 2.82 4.42 -8.51
C ASN A 72 2.02 3.45 -7.64
N VAL A 73 1.32 2.52 -8.29
CA VAL A 73 0.63 1.39 -7.65
C VAL A 73 0.95 0.13 -8.44
N THR A 74 1.45 -0.90 -7.76
CA THR A 74 1.71 -2.22 -8.34
C THR A 74 0.93 -3.28 -7.58
N MET A 75 0.27 -4.16 -8.32
CA MET A 75 -0.46 -5.31 -7.79
C MET A 75 0.42 -6.55 -7.93
N HIS A 76 0.44 -7.39 -6.90
CA HIS A 76 1.22 -8.63 -6.81
C HIS A 76 0.32 -9.83 -6.51
#